data_AF-D3R0Y7-F1
#
_entry.id   AF-D3R0Y7-F1
#
_cell.length_a   1.000
_cell.length_b   1.000
_cell.length_c   1.000
_cell.angle_alpha   90.00
_cell.angle_beta   90.00
_cell.angle_gamma   90.00
#
_symmetry.space_group_name_H-M   'P 1'
#
loop_
_entity.id
_entity.type
_entity.pdbx_description
1 polymer ?
#
loop_
_entity_poly.entity_id
_entity_poly.type
_entity_poly.pdbx_seq_one_letter_code
_entity_poly.pdbx_strand_id
1 'polypeptide(L)'
;MKESKENPPTIYYNDMFESEGAIRLSIFHEIGHYICEDEDDSKDDLADYFARHFMCPTAYLMLKGIESPNEIVAFCGVSFEAARNASANIASRKKKFGFKLFSHEEEFIKKIDPIASVA
;
A
#
# COMPACT_ATOMS: atom_id res chain seq x y z
N MET A 1 -1.48 -0.47 -28.76
CA MET A 1 -2.95 -0.64 -28.69
C MET A 1 -3.36 0.11 -27.43
N LYS A 2 -4.23 1.12 -27.52
CA LYS A 2 -4.61 1.88 -26.32
C LYS A 2 -5.42 0.97 -25.39
N GLU A 3 -4.99 0.87 -24.14
CA GLU A 3 -5.71 0.12 -23.12
C GLU A 3 -7.10 0.75 -22.92
N SER A 4 -8.13 -0.09 -22.85
CA SER A 4 -9.53 0.33 -22.73
C SER A 4 -10.27 -0.72 -21.90
N LYS A 5 -11.50 -0.44 -21.45
CA LYS A 5 -12.32 -1.46 -20.76
C LYS A 5 -12.53 -2.75 -21.57
N GLU A 6 -12.34 -2.70 -22.89
CA GLU A 6 -12.46 -3.85 -23.79
C GLU A 6 -11.15 -4.65 -23.93
N ASN A 7 -10.01 -4.09 -23.50
CA ASN A 7 -8.72 -4.76 -23.42
C ASN A 7 -8.10 -4.49 -22.05
N PRO A 8 -8.34 -5.36 -21.06
CA PRO A 8 -7.81 -5.16 -19.72
C PRO A 8 -6.28 -5.06 -19.76
N PRO A 9 -5.67 -4.18 -18.95
CA PRO A 9 -4.22 -4.08 -18.86
C PRO A 9 -3.64 -5.44 -18.50
N THR A 10 -2.57 -5.83 -19.19
CA THR A 10 -1.80 -7.03 -18.86
C THR A 10 -0.57 -6.62 -18.07
N ILE A 11 -0.55 -6.96 -16.79
CA ILE A 11 0.58 -6.66 -15.91
C ILE A 11 1.61 -7.79 -16.02
N TYR A 12 2.84 -7.44 -16.36
CA TYR A 12 3.98 -8.34 -16.31
C TYR A 12 4.76 -8.10 -15.02
N TYR A 13 5.19 -9.17 -14.36
CA TYR A 13 6.05 -9.09 -13.18
C TYR A 13 7.12 -10.18 -13.26
N ASN A 14 8.24 -9.94 -12.57
CA ASN A 14 9.31 -10.91 -12.50
C ASN A 14 9.07 -11.89 -11.33
N ASP A 15 8.66 -13.10 -11.65
CA ASP A 15 8.40 -14.17 -10.68
C ASP A 15 9.68 -14.84 -10.13
N MET A 16 10.85 -14.51 -10.69
CA MET A 16 12.15 -14.99 -10.22
C MET A 16 12.68 -14.21 -9.01
N PHE A 17 11.99 -13.16 -8.53
CA PHE A 17 12.36 -12.48 -7.30
C PHE A 17 12.15 -13.41 -6.09
N GLU A 18 13.19 -13.61 -5.27
CA GLU A 18 13.10 -14.43 -4.06
C GLU A 18 12.19 -13.81 -2.97
N SER A 19 11.95 -12.50 -3.05
CA SER A 19 11.12 -11.76 -2.09
C SER A 19 9.69 -11.58 -2.61
N GLU A 20 8.72 -12.21 -1.95
CA GLU A 20 7.29 -11.98 -2.22
C GLU A 20 6.90 -10.50 -2.11
N GLY A 21 7.56 -9.77 -1.20
CA GLY A 21 7.34 -8.34 -1.04
C GLY A 21 7.74 -7.54 -2.28
N ALA A 22 8.83 -7.92 -2.93
CA ALA A 22 9.28 -7.30 -4.18
C ALA A 22 8.31 -7.60 -5.34
N ILE A 23 7.82 -8.85 -5.43
CA ILE A 23 6.81 -9.24 -6.42
C ILE A 23 5.52 -8.44 -6.22
N ARG A 24 5.03 -8.33 -4.97
CA ARG A 24 3.84 -7.53 -4.67
C ARG A 24 4.06 -6.05 -5.00
N LEU A 25 5.23 -5.51 -4.68
CA LEU A 25 5.57 -4.12 -5.00
C LEU A 25 5.52 -3.87 -6.50
N SER A 26 6.15 -4.71 -7.32
CA SER A 26 6.13 -4.55 -8.78
C SER A 26 4.70 -4.65 -9.33
N ILE A 27 3.89 -5.59 -8.85
CA ILE A 27 2.49 -5.71 -9.28
C ILE A 27 1.71 -4.43 -8.96
N PHE A 28 1.83 -3.91 -7.73
CA PHE A 28 1.11 -2.68 -7.35
C PHE A 28 1.66 -1.43 -8.04
N HIS A 29 2.95 -1.40 -8.40
CA HIS A 29 3.57 -0.32 -9.15
C HIS A 29 2.95 -0.21 -10.55
N GLU A 30 2.84 -1.32 -11.28
CA GLU A 30 2.16 -1.37 -12.59
C GLU A 30 0.67 -1.02 -12.50
N ILE A 31 -0.02 -1.47 -11.44
CA ILE A 31 -1.40 -1.03 -11.15
C ILE A 31 -1.46 0.49 -10.96
N GLY A 32 -0.44 1.05 -10.30
CA GLY A 32 -0.28 2.49 -10.09
C GLY A 32 -0.21 3.25 -11.41
N HIS A 33 0.68 2.85 -12.33
CA HIS A 33 0.77 3.44 -13.67
C HIS A 33 -0.57 3.44 -14.41
N TYR A 34 -1.26 2.30 -14.39
CA TYR A 34 -2.56 2.17 -15.04
C TYR A 34 -3.63 3.09 -14.44
N ILE A 35 -3.78 3.08 -13.10
CA ILE A 35 -4.82 3.86 -12.41
C ILE A 35 -4.53 5.37 -12.48
N CYS A 36 -3.26 5.75 -12.42
CA CYS A 36 -2.85 7.15 -12.43
C CYS A 36 -2.69 7.72 -13.85
N GLU A 37 -2.90 6.92 -14.89
CA GLU A 37 -2.66 7.29 -16.30
C GLU A 37 -1.24 7.85 -16.50
N ASP A 38 -0.28 7.28 -15.78
CA ASP A 38 1.11 7.74 -15.74
C ASP A 38 1.95 6.89 -16.69
N GLU A 39 1.98 7.29 -17.97
CA GLU A 39 2.70 6.60 -19.05
C GLU A 39 4.21 6.98 -19.11
N ASP A 40 4.68 7.84 -18.20
CA ASP A 40 6.05 8.36 -18.19
C ASP A 40 6.89 7.70 -17.08
N ASP A 41 7.53 6.58 -17.42
CA ASP A 41 8.48 5.84 -16.57
C ASP A 41 9.66 6.69 -16.05
N SER A 42 9.81 7.96 -16.47
CA SER A 42 10.77 8.88 -15.86
C SER A 42 10.32 9.42 -14.49
N LYS A 43 9.07 9.11 -14.05
CA LYS A 43 8.47 9.59 -12.79
C LYS A 43 7.76 8.49 -11.99
N ASP A 44 8.47 7.43 -11.70
CA ASP A 44 8.03 6.29 -10.87
C ASP A 44 7.61 6.64 -9.43
N ASP A 45 7.90 7.86 -8.94
CA ASP A 45 7.58 8.30 -7.58
C ASP A 45 6.10 8.12 -7.22
N LEU A 46 5.19 8.36 -8.18
CA LEU A 46 3.74 8.24 -7.95
C LEU A 46 3.31 6.78 -7.87
N ALA A 47 3.78 5.93 -8.79
CA ALA A 47 3.51 4.49 -8.79
C ALA A 47 4.09 3.81 -7.53
N ASP A 48 5.31 4.17 -7.13
CA ASP A 48 5.93 3.70 -5.90
C ASP A 48 5.19 4.16 -4.65
N TYR A 49 4.72 5.41 -4.63
CA TYR A 49 3.89 5.91 -3.54
C TYR A 49 2.56 5.14 -3.46
N PHE A 50 1.90 4.95 -4.61
CA PHE A 50 0.67 4.16 -4.72
C PHE A 50 0.89 2.74 -4.17
N ALA A 51 1.92 2.05 -4.65
CA ALA A 51 2.20 0.67 -4.25
C ALA A 51 2.43 0.53 -2.75
N ARG A 52 3.26 1.40 -2.17
CA ARG A 52 3.51 1.43 -0.72
C ARG A 52 2.24 1.75 0.08
N HIS A 53 1.38 2.63 -0.42
CA HIS A 53 0.13 2.99 0.25
C HIS A 53 -0.81 1.78 0.39
N PHE A 54 -0.92 0.95 -0.65
CA PHE A 54 -1.73 -0.26 -0.62
C PHE A 54 -1.09 -1.42 0.13
N MET A 55 0.23 -1.57 0.04
CA MET A 55 0.95 -2.62 0.77
C MET A 55 1.02 -2.35 2.28
N CYS A 56 1.03 -1.08 2.69
CA CYS A 56 1.11 -0.66 4.09
C CYS A 56 0.00 0.36 4.44
N PRO A 57 -1.29 -0.03 4.47
CA PRO A 57 -2.39 0.91 4.68
C PRO A 57 -2.32 1.55 6.07
N THR A 58 -2.03 2.85 6.12
CA THR A 58 -1.72 3.57 7.37
C THR A 58 -2.83 3.43 8.42
N ALA A 59 -4.09 3.61 8.03
CA ALA A 59 -5.23 3.50 8.93
C ALA A 59 -5.39 2.10 9.52
N TYR A 60 -5.14 1.06 8.72
CA TYR A 60 -5.26 -0.33 9.16
C TYR A 60 -4.11 -0.72 10.11
N LEU A 61 -2.90 -0.29 9.79
CA LEU A 61 -1.73 -0.45 10.65
C LEU A 61 -1.94 0.25 12.01
N MET A 62 -2.47 1.48 12.01
CA MET A 62 -2.84 2.20 13.23
C MET A 62 -3.91 1.47 14.05
N LEU A 63 -4.95 0.92 13.40
CA LEU A 63 -6.00 0.16 14.08
C LEU A 63 -5.43 -1.09 14.79
N LYS A 64 -4.50 -1.79 14.13
CA LYS A 64 -3.86 -3.00 14.67
C LYS A 64 -2.73 -2.71 15.65
N GLY A 65 -2.34 -1.44 15.84
CA GLY A 65 -1.20 -1.05 16.66
C GLY A 65 0.15 -1.50 16.13
N ILE A 66 0.26 -1.71 14.81
CA ILE A 66 1.48 -2.17 14.12
C ILE A 66 2.22 -0.93 13.60
N GLU A 67 3.31 -0.54 14.26
CA GLU A 67 3.88 0.80 14.04
C GLU A 67 5.38 0.83 13.89
N SER A 68 6.10 -0.07 14.54
CA SER A 68 7.55 -0.12 14.36
C SER A 68 7.89 -0.70 12.99
N PRO A 69 9.00 -0.26 12.36
CA PRO A 69 9.42 -0.81 11.07
C PRO A 69 9.54 -2.34 11.07
N ASN A 70 9.99 -2.95 12.17
CA ASN A 70 10.11 -4.41 12.27
C ASN A 70 8.74 -5.11 12.28
N GLU A 71 7.76 -4.58 13.01
CA GLU A 71 6.40 -5.12 13.02
C GLU A 71 5.75 -4.98 11.64
N ILE A 72 5.96 -3.84 10.97
CA ILE A 72 5.44 -3.60 9.62
C ILE A 72 6.08 -4.56 8.61
N VAL A 73 7.39 -4.79 8.67
CA VAL A 73 8.06 -5.82 7.83
C VAL A 73 7.45 -7.19 8.08
N ALA A 74 7.30 -7.59 9.34
CA ALA A 74 6.76 -8.90 9.69
C ALA A 74 5.30 -9.08 9.25
N PHE A 75 4.49 -8.03 9.33
CA PHE A 75 3.06 -8.08 9.01
C PHE A 75 2.77 -7.92 7.52
N CYS A 76 3.36 -6.92 6.86
CA CYS A 76 3.11 -6.61 5.45
C CYS A 76 4.04 -7.36 4.48
N GLY A 77 5.12 -7.98 4.99
CA GLY A 77 6.14 -8.62 4.18
C GLY A 77 6.77 -7.66 3.17
N VAL A 78 7.13 -6.45 3.60
CA VAL A 78 7.77 -5.41 2.78
C VAL A 78 9.25 -5.27 3.12
N SER A 79 9.99 -4.52 2.31
CA SER A 79 11.36 -4.13 2.67
C SER A 79 11.39 -3.27 3.93
N PHE A 80 12.52 -3.27 4.63
CA PHE A 80 12.70 -2.42 5.81
C PHE A 80 12.57 -0.92 5.48
N GLU A 81 12.99 -0.51 4.27
CA GLU A 81 12.85 0.86 3.81
C GLU A 81 11.38 1.28 3.61
N ALA A 82 10.58 0.44 2.94
CA ALA A 82 9.14 0.66 2.80
C ALA A 82 8.45 0.73 4.17
N ALA A 83 8.83 -0.16 5.10
CA ALA A 83 8.33 -0.15 6.46
C ALA A 83 8.70 1.12 7.25
N ARG A 84 9.92 1.66 7.07
CA ARG A 84 10.31 2.94 7.67
C ARG A 84 9.46 4.10 7.17
N ASN A 85 9.16 4.14 5.87
CA ASN A 85 8.29 5.15 5.28
C ASN A 85 6.86 5.05 5.84
N ALA A 86 6.31 3.84 5.94
CA ALA A 86 5.00 3.61 6.55
C ALA A 86 4.96 4.03 8.03
N SER A 87 6.00 3.69 8.81
CA SER A 87 6.14 4.08 10.21
C SER A 87 6.19 5.61 10.38
N ALA A 88 6.93 6.31 9.51
CA ALA A 88 6.98 7.77 9.50
C ALA A 88 5.62 8.43 9.15
N ASN A 89 4.85 7.82 8.24
CA ASN A 89 3.50 8.25 7.91
C ASN A 89 2.54 8.09 9.10
N ILE A 90 2.60 6.96 9.80
CA ILE A 90 1.84 6.72 11.05
C ILE A 90 2.18 7.79 12.09
N ALA A 91 3.48 8.04 12.34
CA ALA A 91 3.92 9.04 13.30
C ALA A 91 3.41 10.45 12.94
N SER A 92 3.44 10.81 11.65
CA SER A 92 2.93 12.08 11.16
C SER A 92 1.40 12.20 11.31
N ARG A 93 0.65 11.14 10.98
CA ARG A 93 -0.81 11.05 11.14
C ARG A 93 -1.19 11.22 12.62
N LYS A 94 -0.49 10.55 13.53
CA LYS A 94 -0.67 10.66 14.98
C LYS A 94 -0.39 12.05 15.51
N LYS A 95 0.70 12.67 15.07
CA LYS A 95 1.04 14.04 15.50
C LYS A 95 -0.06 15.04 15.12
N LYS A 96 -0.68 14.87 13.95
CA LYS A 96 -1.68 15.81 13.43
C LYS A 96 -3.09 15.55 13.94
N PHE A 97 -3.47 14.29 14.16
CA PHE A 97 -4.86 13.90 14.40
C PHE A 97 -5.06 12.86 15.51
N GLY A 98 -3.98 12.47 16.21
CA GLY A 98 -4.00 11.38 17.19
C GLY A 98 -4.27 10.03 16.56
N PHE A 99 -4.88 9.12 17.32
CA PHE A 99 -5.24 7.77 16.90
C PHE A 99 -6.58 7.69 16.15
N LYS A 100 -7.15 8.85 15.79
CA LYS A 100 -8.48 8.92 15.19
C LYS A 100 -8.46 8.43 13.75
N LEU A 101 -9.21 7.36 13.49
CA LEU A 101 -9.60 6.94 12.14
C LEU A 101 -10.70 7.87 11.59
N PHE A 102 -10.68 8.09 10.28
CA PHE A 102 -11.74 8.79 9.57
C PHE A 102 -12.86 7.83 9.19
N SER A 103 -14.07 8.35 9.00
CA SER A 103 -15.26 7.53 8.71
C SER A 103 -15.09 6.63 7.48
N HIS A 104 -14.43 7.11 6.42
CA HIS A 104 -14.15 6.34 5.22
C HIS A 104 -13.05 5.27 5.45
N GLU A 105 -12.09 5.53 6.33
CA GLU A 105 -11.08 4.53 6.73
C GLU A 105 -11.74 3.39 7.52
N GLU A 106 -12.64 3.72 8.45
CA GLU A 106 -13.43 2.73 9.21
C GLU A 106 -14.34 1.88 8.30
N GLU A 107 -15.03 2.51 7.35
CA GLU A 107 -15.89 1.80 6.40
C GLU A 107 -15.07 0.86 5.50
N PHE A 108 -13.92 1.31 5.01
CA PHE A 108 -13.03 0.48 4.20
C PHE A 108 -12.54 -0.72 5.00
N ILE A 109 -12.06 -0.50 6.23
CA ILE A 109 -11.55 -1.58 7.10
C ILE A 109 -12.65 -2.61 7.38
N LYS A 110 -13.88 -2.18 7.66
CA LYS A 110 -15.03 -3.09 7.83
C LYS A 110 -15.28 -4.02 6.64
N LYS A 111 -14.97 -3.57 5.42
CA LYS A 111 -15.13 -4.37 4.19
C LYS A 111 -14.02 -5.40 4.00
N ILE A 112 -12.79 -5.08 4.42
CA ILE A 112 -11.61 -5.95 4.20
C ILE A 112 -11.28 -6.86 5.40
N ASP A 113 -11.61 -6.43 6.61
CA ASP A 113 -11.51 -7.21 7.85
C ASP A 113 -12.76 -6.96 8.71
N PRO A 114 -13.85 -7.70 8.45
CA PRO A 114 -15.11 -7.54 9.17
C PRO A 114 -14.98 -7.78 10.68
N ILE A 115 -14.00 -8.60 11.11
CA ILE A 115 -13.80 -9.01 12.50
C ILE A 115 -13.08 -7.92 13.29
N ALA A 116 -12.23 -7.10 12.65
CA ALA A 116 -11.55 -5.97 13.29
C ALA A 116 -12.49 -4.86 13.78
N SER A 117 -13.76 -4.87 13.39
CA SER A 117 -14.71 -3.80 13.70
C SER A 117 -15.48 -3.95 15.02
N VAL A 118 -15.19 -5.00 15.81
CA VAL A 118 -15.95 -5.38 17.02
C VAL A 118 -15.14 -5.22 18.34
N ALA A 119 -14.03 -4.48 18.32
CA ALA A 119 -13.21 -4.22 19.50
C ALA A 119 -13.39 -2.79 20.04
#